data_AF-S7U445-F1
#
_entry.id   AF-S7U445-F1
#
_cell.length_a   1.000
_cell.length_b   1.000
_cell.length_c   1.000
_cell.angle_alpha   90.00
_cell.angle_beta   90.00
_cell.angle_gamma   90.00
#
_symmetry.space_group_name_H-M   'P 1'
#
loop_
_entity.id
_entity.type
_entity.pdbx_description
1 polymer ?
#
loop_
_entity_poly.entity_id
_entity_poly.type
_entity_poly.pdbx_seq_one_letter_code
_entity_poly.pdbx_strand_id
1 'polypeptide(L)'
;MKPYLIALDLDGTLLKEDKTISPFTKDVIRRAIDAGHFVVIATGRPYRASRMYYEELGLTTPIVNFNGAFVHHPRQPSWGMHHYPLPLAVVKDIVEISESYGIKNMMAEVLDNVYFHQHDDVLLDIVRLGNPTVEIGDLRRSLGKDPTSVLVYTDDDHIERIQSHLANVYANVIHQRRWSEPWHVIEIIRHGVHKAAGLKQVANYFGIPKERVIAFGDEDNDFEMIDWAGLGVAWATLSSH
;
A
#
# COMPACT_ATOMS: atom_id res chain seq x y z
N MET A 1 29.53 -8.04 12.05
CA MET A 1 29.06 -7.86 10.65
C MET A 1 28.39 -6.49 10.54
N LYS A 2 28.43 -5.80 9.39
CA LYS A 2 27.65 -4.55 9.22
C LYS A 2 26.18 -4.92 8.91
N PRO A 3 25.18 -4.21 9.48
CA PRO A 3 23.77 -4.53 9.27
C PRO A 3 23.33 -4.25 7.83
N TYR A 4 22.40 -5.08 7.34
CA TYR A 4 21.60 -4.86 6.14
C TYR A 4 20.18 -4.45 6.52
N LEU A 5 19.51 -3.72 5.64
CA LEU A 5 18.06 -3.51 5.68
C LEU A 5 17.42 -4.40 4.62
N ILE A 6 16.50 -5.26 5.03
CA ILE A 6 15.83 -6.24 4.19
C ILE A 6 14.36 -5.85 4.11
N ALA A 7 13.94 -5.36 2.94
CA ALA A 7 12.56 -4.98 2.66
C ALA A 7 11.82 -6.13 1.99
N LEU A 8 10.64 -6.44 2.50
CA LEU A 8 9.78 -7.51 2.00
C LEU A 8 8.43 -6.92 1.64
N ASP A 9 8.00 -7.09 0.38
CA ASP A 9 6.59 -7.02 0.07
C ASP A 9 5.82 -8.21 0.68
N LEU A 10 4.51 -8.05 0.85
CA LEU A 10 3.63 -9.08 1.36
C LEU A 10 3.01 -9.94 0.25
N ASP A 11 2.15 -9.38 -0.57
CA ASP A 11 1.30 -10.15 -1.47
C ASP A 11 2.11 -10.56 -2.70
N GLY A 12 2.11 -11.85 -3.06
CA GLY A 12 2.89 -12.33 -4.21
C GLY A 12 4.39 -12.54 -3.91
N THR A 13 4.91 -11.92 -2.84
CA THR A 13 6.29 -12.08 -2.38
C THR A 13 6.42 -12.93 -1.10
N LEU A 14 6.03 -12.39 0.06
CA LEU A 14 6.22 -13.06 1.36
C LEU A 14 5.10 -14.04 1.69
N LEU A 15 3.88 -13.70 1.27
CA LEU A 15 2.67 -14.48 1.50
C LEU A 15 2.50 -15.53 0.40
N LYS A 16 2.14 -16.75 0.81
CA LYS A 16 1.63 -17.77 -0.12
C LYS A 16 0.26 -17.38 -0.66
N GLU A 17 -0.24 -18.13 -1.64
CA GLU A 17 -1.59 -17.99 -2.20
C GLU A 17 -2.68 -18.00 -1.11
N ASP A 18 -2.52 -18.83 -0.08
CA ASP A 18 -3.42 -18.92 1.08
C ASP A 18 -3.26 -17.77 2.10
N LYS A 19 -2.48 -16.74 1.75
CA LYS A 19 -2.17 -15.57 2.58
C LYS A 19 -1.46 -15.90 3.90
N THR A 20 -0.77 -17.04 3.99
CA THR A 20 0.07 -17.40 5.15
C THR A 20 1.57 -17.33 4.83
N ILE A 21 2.40 -17.19 5.87
CA ILE A 21 3.87 -17.21 5.77
C ILE A 21 4.40 -18.61 6.06
N SER A 22 5.27 -19.14 5.20
CA SER A 22 5.84 -20.48 5.39
C SER A 22 6.71 -20.57 6.67
N PRO A 23 6.73 -21.71 7.39
CA PRO A 23 7.60 -21.89 8.55
C PRO A 23 9.09 -21.68 8.24
N PHE A 24 9.52 -22.12 7.05
CA PHE A 24 10.89 -21.91 6.57
C PHE A 24 11.22 -20.43 6.44
N THR A 25 10.33 -19.65 5.81
CA THR A 25 10.54 -18.20 5.63
C THR A 25 10.60 -17.48 6.97
N LYS A 26 9.74 -17.84 7.92
CA LYS A 26 9.79 -17.29 9.29
C LYS A 26 11.13 -17.58 9.97
N ASP A 27 11.64 -18.81 9.85
CA ASP A 27 12.94 -19.17 10.41
C ASP A 27 14.09 -18.38 9.76
N VAL A 28 14.08 -18.22 8.44
CA VAL A 28 15.06 -17.41 7.70
C VAL A 28 15.05 -15.96 8.16
N ILE A 29 13.86 -15.35 8.26
CA ILE A 29 13.70 -13.96 8.73
C ILE A 29 14.22 -13.82 10.16
N ARG A 30 13.87 -14.75 11.05
CA ARG A 30 14.34 -14.77 12.43
C ARG A 30 15.87 -14.86 12.50
N ARG A 31 16.49 -15.75 11.72
CA ARG A 31 17.96 -15.86 11.66
C ARG A 31 18.62 -14.59 11.14
N ALA A 32 18.00 -13.88 10.19
CA ALA A 32 18.52 -12.60 9.70
C ALA A 32 18.45 -11.51 10.81
N ILE A 33 17.35 -11.46 11.56
CA ILE A 33 17.20 -10.56 12.70
C ILE A 33 18.22 -10.89 13.79
N ASP A 34 18.39 -12.18 14.15
CA ASP A 34 19.36 -12.65 15.14
C ASP A 34 20.82 -12.35 14.73
N ALA A 35 21.09 -12.30 13.42
CA ALA A 35 22.39 -11.89 12.88
C ALA A 35 22.62 -10.35 12.91
N GLY A 36 21.64 -9.58 13.39
CA GLY A 36 21.70 -8.13 13.52
C GLY A 36 21.29 -7.37 12.25
N HIS A 37 20.51 -7.98 11.36
CA HIS A 37 19.91 -7.28 10.21
C HIS A 37 18.53 -6.72 10.57
N PHE A 38 18.13 -5.66 9.87
CA PHE A 38 16.81 -5.07 10.02
C PHE A 38 15.89 -5.62 8.94
N VAL A 39 14.74 -6.17 9.33
CA VAL A 39 13.71 -6.63 8.38
C VAL A 39 12.53 -5.68 8.47
N VAL A 40 12.04 -5.21 7.33
CA VAL A 40 10.94 -4.23 7.21
C VAL A 40 9.92 -4.74 6.20
N ILE A 41 8.64 -4.56 6.51
CA ILE A 41 7.55 -4.78 5.56
C ILE A 41 7.34 -3.48 4.75
N ALA A 42 7.23 -3.62 3.43
CA ALA A 42 6.82 -2.55 2.54
C ALA A 42 5.68 -3.03 1.64
N THR A 43 4.45 -2.56 1.89
CA THR A 43 3.24 -3.15 1.32
C THR A 43 2.24 -2.09 0.85
N GLY A 44 1.39 -2.47 -0.11
CA GLY A 44 0.18 -1.71 -0.45
C GLY A 44 -0.87 -1.73 0.65
N ARG A 45 -0.84 -2.73 1.54
CA ARG A 45 -1.84 -2.87 2.60
C ARG A 45 -1.80 -1.72 3.62
N PRO A 46 -2.96 -1.36 4.20
CA PRO A 46 -3.04 -0.55 5.42
C PRO A 46 -2.48 -1.30 6.63
N TYR A 47 -2.09 -0.57 7.67
CA TYR A 47 -1.48 -1.17 8.86
C TYR A 47 -2.41 -2.20 9.53
N ARG A 48 -3.70 -1.91 9.68
CA ARG A 48 -4.68 -2.89 10.20
C ARG A 48 -4.68 -4.24 9.48
N ALA A 49 -4.37 -4.28 8.18
CA ALA A 49 -4.36 -5.51 7.38
C ALA A 49 -2.96 -6.16 7.28
N SER A 50 -1.90 -5.47 7.68
CA SER A 50 -0.53 -6.00 7.74
C SER A 50 -0.05 -6.31 9.16
N ARG A 51 -0.74 -5.80 10.19
CA ARG A 51 -0.36 -5.90 11.61
C ARG A 51 -0.16 -7.35 12.06
N MET A 52 -1.03 -8.28 11.64
CA MET A 52 -0.92 -9.69 12.00
C MET A 52 0.42 -10.30 11.56
N TYR A 53 0.88 -9.98 10.34
CA TYR A 53 2.15 -10.49 9.81
C TYR A 53 3.34 -9.82 10.48
N TYR A 54 3.23 -8.50 10.74
CA TYR A 54 4.23 -7.75 11.48
C TYR A 54 4.45 -8.33 12.89
N GLU A 55 3.35 -8.69 13.58
CA GLU A 55 3.39 -9.34 14.89
C GLU A 55 3.89 -10.79 14.82
N GLU A 56 3.42 -11.58 13.86
CA GLU A 56 3.81 -12.98 13.64
C GLU A 56 5.31 -13.15 13.35
N LEU A 57 5.91 -12.19 12.66
CA LEU A 57 7.35 -12.15 12.38
C LEU A 57 8.18 -11.54 13.53
N GLY A 58 7.53 -11.03 14.58
CA GLY A 58 8.21 -10.41 15.72
C GLY A 58 8.95 -9.12 15.36
N LEU A 59 8.48 -8.37 14.35
CA LEU A 59 9.19 -7.18 13.87
C LEU A 59 9.14 -6.03 14.88
N THR A 60 10.23 -5.28 14.93
CA THR A 60 10.45 -4.12 15.81
C THR A 60 10.92 -2.89 15.04
N THR A 61 10.79 -2.91 13.71
CA THR A 61 11.24 -1.87 12.79
C THR A 61 10.07 -0.99 12.33
N PRO A 62 10.33 0.17 11.68
CA PRO A 62 9.29 0.86 10.93
C PRO A 62 8.65 -0.03 9.85
N ILE A 63 7.42 0.30 9.47
CA ILE A 63 6.67 -0.33 8.39
C ILE A 63 6.27 0.71 7.35
N VAL A 64 6.27 0.31 6.08
CA VAL A 64 5.82 1.11 4.94
C VAL A 64 4.48 0.52 4.47
N ASN A 65 3.40 1.28 4.63
CA ASN A 65 2.03 0.92 4.27
C ASN A 65 1.51 1.80 3.13
N PHE A 66 0.39 1.42 2.52
CA PHE A 66 -0.26 2.16 1.44
C PHE A 66 0.72 2.55 0.33
N ASN A 67 1.58 1.61 -0.07
CA ASN A 67 2.57 1.84 -1.13
C ASN A 67 3.53 3.02 -0.83
N GLY A 68 3.75 3.34 0.44
CA GLY A 68 4.58 4.47 0.87
C GLY A 68 3.79 5.69 1.34
N ALA A 69 2.46 5.72 1.19
CA ALA A 69 1.66 6.86 1.63
C ALA A 69 1.63 7.00 3.15
N PHE A 70 1.92 5.92 3.87
CA PHE A 70 2.03 5.93 5.31
C PHE A 70 3.26 5.15 5.77
N VAL A 71 4.17 5.83 6.46
CA VAL A 71 5.35 5.21 7.08
C VAL A 71 5.34 5.54 8.56
N HIS A 72 5.37 4.53 9.41
CA HIS A 72 5.32 4.73 10.85
C HIS A 72 6.09 3.63 11.58
N HIS A 73 6.30 3.82 12.89
CA HIS A 73 6.95 2.83 13.74
C HIS A 73 5.97 2.29 14.80
N PRO A 74 5.39 1.09 14.61
CA PRO A 74 4.35 0.57 15.51
C PRO A 74 4.79 0.41 16.97
N ARG A 75 6.07 0.08 17.17
CA ARG A 75 6.67 -0.12 18.50
C ARG A 75 7.34 1.11 19.11
N GLN A 76 7.47 2.21 18.36
CA GLN A 76 8.18 3.41 18.81
C GLN A 76 7.46 4.69 18.32
N PRO A 77 6.34 5.08 18.95
CA PRO A 77 5.55 6.24 18.52
C PRO A 77 6.34 7.55 18.51
N SER A 78 7.42 7.67 19.31
CA SER A 78 8.30 8.84 19.33
C SER A 78 9.11 9.04 18.06
N TRP A 79 9.26 8.01 17.22
CA TRP A 79 9.83 8.16 15.87
C TRP A 79 8.94 9.02 14.98
N GLY A 80 7.63 9.04 15.27
CA GLY A 80 6.63 9.78 14.52
C GLY A 80 6.02 8.96 13.39
N MET A 81 5.32 9.68 12.51
CA MET A 81 4.67 9.12 11.33
C MET A 81 4.82 10.07 10.15
N HIS A 82 5.02 9.51 8.98
CA HIS A 82 5.02 10.22 7.70
C HIS A 82 3.78 9.79 6.93
N HIS A 83 2.88 10.74 6.70
CA HIS A 83 1.62 10.49 6.01
C HIS A 83 1.49 11.46 4.84
N TYR A 84 1.22 10.91 3.66
CA TYR A 84 1.13 11.64 2.40
C TYR A 84 -0.28 11.49 1.79
N PRO A 85 -1.31 12.04 2.43
CA PRO A 85 -2.69 11.86 1.98
C PRO A 85 -3.00 12.68 0.72
N LEU A 86 -4.08 12.28 0.06
CA LEU A 86 -4.73 13.03 -1.02
C LEU A 86 -5.47 14.24 -0.45
N PRO A 87 -5.33 15.43 -1.04
CA PRO A 87 -6.12 16.59 -0.62
C PRO A 87 -7.60 16.31 -0.78
N LEU A 88 -8.40 16.58 0.26
CA LEU A 88 -9.84 16.31 0.25
C LEU A 88 -10.58 16.97 -0.92
N ALA A 89 -10.14 18.17 -1.36
CA ALA A 89 -10.72 18.83 -2.52
C ALA A 89 -10.59 18.01 -3.81
N VAL A 90 -9.43 17.37 -4.02
CA VAL A 90 -9.18 16.51 -5.19
C VAL A 90 -10.06 15.27 -5.13
N VAL A 91 -10.27 14.71 -3.93
CA VAL A 91 -11.13 13.55 -3.73
C VAL A 91 -12.59 13.87 -4.07
N LYS A 92 -13.08 15.06 -3.72
CA LYS A 92 -14.43 15.50 -4.08
C LYS A 92 -14.61 15.55 -5.60
N ASP A 93 -13.62 16.08 -6.31
CA ASP A 93 -13.66 16.15 -7.76
C ASP A 93 -13.53 14.76 -8.41
N ILE A 94 -12.73 13.86 -7.83
CA ILE A 94 -12.68 12.45 -8.24
C ILE A 94 -14.06 11.80 -8.11
N VAL A 95 -14.78 12.02 -7.00
CA VAL A 95 -16.15 11.50 -6.82
C VAL A 95 -17.06 12.00 -7.95
N GLU A 96 -17.06 13.30 -8.24
CA GLU A 96 -17.91 13.89 -9.29
C GLU A 96 -17.57 13.37 -10.69
N ILE A 97 -16.27 13.33 -11.02
CA ILE A 97 -15.80 12.82 -12.32
C ILE A 97 -16.20 11.36 -12.46
N SER A 98 -15.89 10.51 -11.47
CA SER A 98 -16.19 9.09 -11.52
C SER A 98 -17.69 8.80 -11.59
N GLU A 99 -18.53 9.50 -10.81
CA GLU A 99 -19.99 9.38 -10.90
C GLU A 99 -20.52 9.65 -12.32
N SER A 100 -19.92 10.60 -13.06
CA SER A 100 -20.35 10.93 -14.44
C SER A 100 -20.13 9.80 -15.46
N TYR A 101 -19.30 8.80 -15.13
CA TYR A 101 -19.08 7.61 -15.96
C TYR A 101 -19.88 6.38 -15.50
N GLY A 102 -20.65 6.47 -14.41
CA GLY A 102 -21.44 5.33 -13.91
C GLY A 102 -20.60 4.28 -13.19
N ILE A 103 -19.87 4.67 -12.14
CA ILE A 103 -19.19 3.72 -11.24
C ILE A 103 -20.17 2.87 -10.44
N LYS A 104 -19.72 1.68 -10.01
CA LYS A 104 -20.47 0.84 -9.06
C LYS A 104 -20.44 1.45 -7.67
N ASN A 105 -19.24 1.82 -7.21
CA ASN A 105 -19.04 2.46 -5.91
C ASN A 105 -17.66 3.10 -5.79
N MET A 106 -17.42 3.81 -4.68
CA MET A 106 -16.13 4.35 -4.30
C MET A 106 -15.92 4.18 -2.80
N MET A 107 -14.68 4.01 -2.38
CA MET A 107 -14.29 4.11 -0.98
C MET A 107 -13.00 4.92 -0.81
N ALA A 108 -12.80 5.42 0.40
CA ALA A 108 -11.60 6.13 0.79
C ALA A 108 -11.11 5.61 2.14
N GLU A 109 -9.80 5.46 2.28
CA GLU A 109 -9.17 5.00 3.53
C GLU A 109 -8.46 6.16 4.19
N VAL A 110 -8.73 6.39 5.48
CA VAL A 110 -8.00 7.34 6.32
C VAL A 110 -7.31 6.53 7.40
N LEU A 111 -6.06 6.12 7.13
CA LEU A 111 -5.33 5.17 7.98
C LEU A 111 -6.16 3.88 8.20
N ASP A 112 -6.61 3.62 9.42
CA ASP A 112 -7.38 2.40 9.75
C ASP A 112 -8.91 2.56 9.52
N ASN A 113 -9.40 3.78 9.25
CA ASN A 113 -10.81 4.04 8.99
C ASN A 113 -11.12 3.89 7.49
N VAL A 114 -12.30 3.36 7.18
CA VAL A 114 -12.78 3.21 5.80
C VAL A 114 -14.10 3.94 5.65
N TYR A 115 -14.19 4.73 4.58
CA TYR A 115 -15.37 5.49 4.21
C TYR A 115 -15.87 4.97 2.88
N PHE A 116 -17.12 4.54 2.81
CA PHE A 116 -17.77 4.11 1.58
C PHE A 116 -18.72 5.17 1.09
N HIS A 117 -18.72 5.43 -0.22
CA HIS A 117 -19.68 6.33 -0.83
C HIS A 117 -21.10 5.77 -0.74
N GLN A 118 -21.27 4.48 -1.02
CA GLN A 118 -22.50 3.72 -0.87
C GLN A 118 -22.22 2.35 -0.23
N HIS A 119 -23.24 1.69 0.30
CA HIS A 119 -23.08 0.32 0.83
C HIS A 119 -22.77 -0.66 -0.31
N ASP A 120 -21.74 -1.49 -0.14
CA ASP A 120 -21.33 -2.48 -1.14
C ASP A 120 -20.62 -3.67 -0.45
N ASP A 121 -21.24 -4.84 -0.50
CA ASP A 121 -20.74 -6.06 0.13
C ASP A 121 -19.43 -6.55 -0.49
N VAL A 122 -19.23 -6.31 -1.80
CA VAL A 122 -18.03 -6.73 -2.53
C VAL A 122 -16.82 -5.95 -2.05
N LEU A 123 -16.92 -4.62 -2.01
CA LEU A 123 -15.84 -3.79 -1.50
C LEU A 123 -15.61 -3.99 0.01
N LEU A 124 -16.68 -4.21 0.79
CA LEU A 124 -16.57 -4.56 2.21
C LEU A 124 -15.72 -5.83 2.40
N ASP A 125 -15.94 -6.86 1.57
CA ASP A 125 -15.17 -8.10 1.62
C ASP A 125 -13.69 -7.93 1.29
N ILE A 126 -13.36 -6.98 0.40
CA ILE A 126 -11.97 -6.65 0.05
C ILE A 126 -11.24 -6.03 1.25
N VAL A 127 -11.89 -5.12 1.98
CA VAL A 127 -11.24 -4.35 3.06
C VAL A 127 -11.46 -4.89 4.47
N ARG A 128 -12.22 -5.97 4.63
CA ARG A 128 -12.56 -6.55 5.95
C ARG A 128 -11.34 -6.90 6.80
N LEU A 129 -10.20 -7.17 6.19
CA LEU A 129 -8.98 -7.52 6.91
C LEU A 129 -8.54 -6.40 7.85
N GLY A 130 -8.44 -6.75 9.13
CA GLY A 130 -8.07 -5.83 10.20
C GLY A 130 -9.26 -5.16 10.91
N ASN A 131 -10.51 -5.54 10.60
CA ASN A 131 -11.74 -5.03 11.22
C ASN A 131 -11.78 -3.48 11.25
N PRO A 132 -11.81 -2.82 10.08
CA PRO A 132 -11.86 -1.37 10.02
C PRO A 132 -13.10 -0.79 10.70
N THR A 133 -13.00 0.47 11.15
CA THR A 133 -14.19 1.27 11.41
C THR A 133 -14.73 1.73 10.06
N VAL A 134 -16.01 1.42 9.80
CA VAL A 134 -16.67 1.71 8.53
C VAL A 134 -17.70 2.80 8.71
N GLU A 135 -17.62 3.82 7.85
CA GLU A 135 -18.66 4.84 7.69
C GLU A 135 -19.19 4.80 6.25
N ILE A 136 -20.51 4.90 6.10
CA ILE A 136 -21.17 4.88 4.78
C ILE A 136 -21.89 6.20 4.58
N GLY A 137 -21.63 6.84 3.45
CA GLY A 137 -22.31 8.04 3.01
C GLY A 137 -21.47 8.78 1.99
N ASP A 138 -22.10 9.73 1.30
CA ASP A 138 -21.46 10.53 0.24
C ASP A 138 -20.08 11.05 0.71
N LEU A 139 -19.01 10.52 0.11
CA LEU A 139 -17.62 10.85 0.42
C LEU A 139 -17.33 12.34 0.40
N ARG A 140 -18.08 13.15 -0.38
CA ARG A 140 -17.93 14.61 -0.39
C ARG A 140 -18.31 15.26 0.94
N ARG A 141 -19.12 14.56 1.75
CA ARG A 141 -19.67 15.01 3.03
C ARG A 141 -19.16 14.20 4.23
N SER A 142 -19.03 12.88 4.08
CA SER A 142 -18.61 11.96 5.15
C SER A 142 -17.10 12.03 5.43
N LEU A 143 -16.27 12.33 4.42
CA LEU A 143 -14.84 12.53 4.64
C LEU A 143 -14.57 13.85 5.37
N GLY A 144 -14.20 13.74 6.65
CA GLY A 144 -13.75 14.87 7.47
C GLY A 144 -12.24 15.13 7.43
N LYS A 145 -11.45 14.29 6.74
CA LYS A 145 -9.98 14.35 6.68
C LYS A 145 -9.48 13.96 5.29
N ASP A 146 -8.26 14.39 4.97
CA ASP A 146 -7.54 13.97 3.78
C ASP A 146 -7.26 12.44 3.82
N PRO A 147 -7.76 11.64 2.86
CA PRO A 147 -7.57 10.20 2.86
C PRO A 147 -6.20 9.77 2.35
N THR A 148 -5.74 8.63 2.84
CA THR A 148 -4.50 7.98 2.45
C THR A 148 -4.59 7.38 1.03
N SER A 149 -5.73 6.80 0.70
CA SER A 149 -6.03 6.20 -0.61
C SER A 149 -7.53 6.35 -0.94
N VAL A 150 -7.84 6.26 -2.23
CA VAL A 150 -9.22 6.18 -2.76
C VAL A 150 -9.28 5.02 -3.72
N LEU A 151 -10.30 4.15 -3.60
CA LEU A 151 -10.58 3.10 -4.56
C LEU A 151 -11.87 3.42 -5.31
N VAL A 152 -11.79 3.44 -6.64
CA VAL A 152 -12.94 3.59 -7.54
C VAL A 152 -13.28 2.22 -8.10
N TYR A 153 -14.46 1.71 -7.79
CA TYR A 153 -14.95 0.42 -8.26
C TYR A 153 -15.91 0.60 -9.43
N THR A 154 -15.58 0.01 -10.56
CA THR A 154 -16.30 0.23 -11.82
C THR A 154 -16.37 -1.05 -12.66
N ASP A 155 -16.92 -0.95 -13.86
CA ASP A 155 -16.89 -1.98 -14.89
C ASP A 155 -15.71 -1.74 -15.85
N ASP A 156 -15.31 -2.80 -16.55
CA ASP A 156 -14.16 -2.77 -17.46
C ASP A 156 -14.28 -1.69 -18.55
N ASP A 157 -15.49 -1.49 -19.08
CA ASP A 157 -15.80 -0.53 -20.14
C ASP A 157 -15.52 0.94 -19.77
N HIS A 158 -15.41 1.25 -18.49
CA HIS A 158 -15.28 2.62 -17.98
C HIS A 158 -13.90 2.91 -17.38
N ILE A 159 -13.12 1.89 -17.04
CA ILE A 159 -11.89 2.05 -16.27
C ILE A 159 -10.86 2.92 -16.99
N GLU A 160 -10.60 2.67 -18.27
CA GLU A 160 -9.62 3.43 -19.06
C GLU A 160 -10.05 4.89 -19.26
N ARG A 161 -11.36 5.12 -19.44
CA ARG A 161 -11.92 6.46 -19.65
C ARG A 161 -11.82 7.28 -18.38
N ILE A 162 -12.15 6.69 -17.22
CA ILE A 162 -12.00 7.33 -15.91
C ILE A 162 -10.52 7.62 -15.65
N GLN A 163 -9.64 6.63 -15.80
CA GLN A 163 -8.20 6.81 -15.56
C GLN A 163 -7.60 7.92 -16.42
N SER A 164 -7.95 7.94 -17.71
CA SER A 164 -7.49 8.97 -18.66
C SER A 164 -7.99 10.36 -18.28
N HIS A 165 -9.27 10.50 -17.90
CA HIS A 165 -9.81 11.78 -17.47
C HIS A 165 -9.11 12.27 -16.19
N LEU A 166 -9.00 11.41 -15.18
CA LEU A 166 -8.32 11.74 -13.93
C LEU A 166 -6.84 12.08 -14.15
N ALA A 167 -6.14 11.37 -15.05
CA ALA A 167 -4.76 11.68 -15.40
C ALA A 167 -4.65 13.06 -16.07
N ASN A 168 -5.55 13.40 -16.98
CA ASN A 168 -5.52 14.70 -17.65
C ASN A 168 -5.73 15.88 -16.69
N VAL A 169 -6.59 15.72 -15.68
CA VAL A 169 -6.90 16.78 -14.72
C VAL A 169 -5.88 16.83 -13.58
N TYR A 170 -5.38 15.68 -13.15
CA TYR A 170 -4.62 15.53 -11.90
C TYR A 170 -3.26 14.81 -12.02
N ALA A 171 -2.64 14.73 -13.21
CA ALA A 171 -1.39 14.01 -13.47
C ALA A 171 -0.28 14.20 -12.41
N ASN A 172 -0.10 15.44 -11.91
CA ASN A 172 0.96 15.79 -10.96
C ASN A 172 0.49 15.76 -9.50
N VAL A 173 -0.75 15.38 -9.24
CA VAL A 173 -1.40 15.39 -7.93
C VAL A 173 -1.71 13.97 -7.47
N ILE A 174 -2.15 13.12 -8.39
CA ILE A 174 -2.49 11.72 -8.12
C ILE A 174 -1.57 10.75 -8.87
N HIS A 175 -1.46 9.55 -8.32
CA HIS A 175 -0.94 8.38 -8.98
C HIS A 175 -2.04 7.31 -8.96
N GLN A 176 -2.19 6.59 -10.08
CA GLN A 176 -3.28 5.65 -10.28
C GLN A 176 -2.71 4.26 -10.52
N ARG A 177 -3.34 3.24 -9.97
CA ARG A 177 -3.05 1.83 -10.22
C ARG A 177 -4.34 1.09 -10.50
N ARG A 178 -4.26 0.01 -11.27
CA ARG A 178 -5.39 -0.82 -11.62
C ARG A 178 -5.25 -2.15 -10.93
N TRP A 179 -6.28 -2.55 -10.19
CA TRP A 179 -6.44 -3.92 -9.77
C TRP A 179 -7.24 -4.61 -10.86
N SER A 180 -6.61 -5.57 -11.53
CA SER A 180 -7.19 -6.34 -12.63
C SER A 180 -8.30 -7.28 -12.13
N GLU A 181 -8.71 -8.23 -12.97
CA GLU A 181 -9.73 -9.21 -12.60
C GLU A 181 -9.44 -9.90 -11.25
N PRO A 182 -10.48 -10.17 -10.45
CA PRO A 182 -11.91 -9.97 -10.74
C PRO A 182 -12.46 -8.59 -10.34
N TRP A 183 -11.63 -7.63 -9.91
CA TRP A 183 -12.11 -6.48 -9.14
C TRP A 183 -12.35 -5.21 -9.95
N HIS A 184 -11.64 -4.97 -11.06
CA HIS A 184 -11.75 -3.74 -11.88
C HIS A 184 -11.78 -2.45 -11.02
N VAL A 185 -10.78 -2.32 -10.14
CA VAL A 185 -10.66 -1.17 -9.23
C VAL A 185 -9.54 -0.25 -9.69
N ILE A 186 -9.78 1.05 -9.63
CA ILE A 186 -8.74 2.08 -9.74
C ILE A 186 -8.33 2.48 -8.33
N GLU A 187 -7.12 2.13 -7.93
CA GLU A 187 -6.48 2.63 -6.72
C GLU A 187 -5.83 3.98 -7.00
N ILE A 188 -6.16 4.99 -6.19
CA ILE A 188 -5.64 6.34 -6.31
C ILE A 188 -4.94 6.70 -5.01
N ILE A 189 -3.68 7.11 -5.14
CA ILE A 189 -2.85 7.65 -4.05
C ILE A 189 -2.24 8.98 -4.51
N ARG A 190 -1.58 9.69 -3.58
CA ARG A 190 -0.90 10.94 -3.93
C ARG A 190 0.27 10.70 -4.89
N HIS A 191 0.46 11.60 -5.85
CA HIS A 191 1.58 11.56 -6.78
C HIS A 191 2.94 11.62 -6.05
N GLY A 192 3.93 10.89 -6.58
CA GLY A 192 5.28 10.82 -6.02
C GLY A 192 5.42 9.95 -4.77
N VAL A 193 4.34 9.24 -4.38
CA VAL A 193 4.36 8.28 -3.27
C VAL A 193 4.61 6.88 -3.82
N HIS A 194 5.68 6.24 -3.35
CA HIS A 194 6.06 4.88 -3.73
C HIS A 194 6.82 4.19 -2.60
N LYS A 195 6.86 2.84 -2.60
CA LYS A 195 7.48 2.02 -1.54
C LYS A 195 8.95 2.40 -1.32
N ALA A 196 9.68 2.69 -2.40
CA ALA A 196 11.09 3.10 -2.30
C ALA A 196 11.31 4.40 -1.51
N ALA A 197 10.42 5.40 -1.65
CA ALA A 197 10.53 6.66 -0.91
C ALA A 197 10.30 6.42 0.59
N GLY A 198 9.37 5.54 0.95
CA GLY A 198 9.18 5.10 2.34
C GLY A 198 10.38 4.32 2.86
N LEU A 199 10.89 3.36 2.08
CA LEU A 199 12.02 2.54 2.46
C LEU A 199 13.30 3.35 2.64
N LYS A 200 13.52 4.39 1.84
CA LYS A 200 14.63 5.35 2.00
C LYS A 200 14.60 6.05 3.37
N GLN A 201 13.41 6.39 3.87
CA GLN A 201 13.26 6.99 5.20
C GLN A 201 13.66 5.99 6.31
N VAL A 202 13.25 4.73 6.16
CA VAL A 202 13.63 3.64 7.08
C VAL A 202 15.14 3.38 7.05
N ALA A 203 15.75 3.34 5.87
CA ALA A 203 17.20 3.17 5.71
C ALA A 203 17.98 4.32 6.38
N ASN A 204 17.55 5.57 6.16
CA ASN A 204 18.14 6.74 6.82
C ASN A 204 18.03 6.67 8.34
N TYR A 205 16.89 6.23 8.87
CA TYR A 205 16.68 6.07 10.31
C TYR A 205 17.71 5.11 10.94
N PHE A 206 17.99 3.98 10.28
CA PHE A 206 19.00 3.02 10.75
C PHE A 206 20.43 3.34 10.33
N GLY A 207 20.67 4.43 9.58
CA GLY A 207 21.99 4.76 9.03
C GLY A 207 22.52 3.71 8.05
N ILE A 208 21.62 3.02 7.32
CA ILE A 208 21.96 1.99 6.34
C ILE A 208 22.08 2.65 4.97
N PRO A 209 23.25 2.58 4.31
CA PRO A 209 23.41 3.12 2.97
C PRO A 209 22.72 2.21 1.94
N LYS A 210 22.34 2.77 0.78
CA LYS A 210 21.61 2.07 -0.29
C LYS A 210 22.22 0.71 -0.63
N GLU A 211 23.55 0.61 -0.68
CA GLU A 211 24.28 -0.60 -1.08
C GLU A 211 24.08 -1.78 -0.09
N ARG A 212 23.56 -1.51 1.10
CA ARG A 212 23.19 -2.51 2.11
C ARG A 212 21.67 -2.66 2.28
N VAL A 213 20.90 -2.19 1.31
CA VAL A 213 19.47 -2.45 1.23
C VAL A 213 19.23 -3.61 0.27
N ILE A 214 18.48 -4.61 0.73
CA ILE A 214 17.97 -5.71 -0.08
C ILE A 214 16.45 -5.55 -0.14
N ALA A 215 15.87 -5.59 -1.33
CA ALA A 215 14.41 -5.48 -1.51
C ALA A 215 13.87 -6.67 -2.29
N PHE A 216 12.79 -7.27 -1.77
CA PHE A 216 12.06 -8.35 -2.41
C PHE A 216 10.66 -7.86 -2.79
N GLY A 217 10.24 -8.15 -4.02
CA GLY A 217 8.92 -7.80 -4.55
C GLY A 217 8.59 -8.61 -5.81
N ASP A 218 7.38 -8.49 -6.32
CA ASP A 218 6.91 -9.25 -7.48
C ASP A 218 6.04 -8.46 -8.45
N GLU A 219 5.41 -7.37 -8.01
CA GLU A 219 4.51 -6.57 -8.83
C GLU A 219 5.13 -5.24 -9.29
N ASP A 220 4.44 -4.54 -10.20
CA ASP A 220 4.79 -3.20 -10.67
C ASP A 220 4.96 -2.20 -9.50
N ASN A 221 4.23 -2.40 -8.40
CA ASN A 221 4.31 -1.53 -7.23
C ASN A 221 5.62 -1.65 -6.42
N ASP A 222 6.43 -2.67 -6.71
CA ASP A 222 7.72 -2.94 -6.12
C ASP A 222 8.88 -2.48 -6.99
N PHE A 223 8.63 -2.18 -8.27
CA PHE A 223 9.66 -1.85 -9.24
C PHE A 223 10.60 -0.75 -8.73
N GLU A 224 10.06 0.37 -8.23
CA GLU A 224 10.90 1.47 -7.75
C GLU A 224 11.69 1.07 -6.51
N MET A 225 11.16 0.17 -5.66
CA MET A 225 11.84 -0.31 -4.46
C MET A 225 12.99 -1.27 -4.83
N ILE A 226 12.75 -2.18 -5.77
CA ILE A 226 13.71 -3.15 -6.30
C ILE A 226 14.86 -2.43 -7.02
N ASP A 227 14.55 -1.49 -7.92
CA ASP A 227 15.54 -0.69 -8.64
C ASP A 227 16.34 0.22 -7.70
N TRP A 228 15.66 0.79 -6.70
CA TRP A 228 16.33 1.65 -5.73
C TRP A 228 17.25 0.89 -4.77
N ALA A 229 17.00 -0.38 -4.44
CA ALA A 229 17.82 -1.13 -3.49
C ALA A 229 19.26 -1.38 -3.99
N GLY A 230 20.18 -1.67 -3.08
CA GLY A 230 21.53 -2.13 -3.43
C GLY A 230 21.52 -3.53 -4.04
N LEU A 231 20.55 -4.35 -3.63
CA LEU A 231 20.21 -5.63 -4.23
C LEU A 231 18.68 -5.75 -4.32
N GLY A 232 18.14 -5.56 -5.52
CA GLY A 232 16.74 -5.87 -5.82
C GLY A 232 16.57 -7.33 -6.22
N VAL A 233 15.55 -7.99 -5.67
CA VAL A 233 15.16 -9.37 -6.02
C VAL A 233 13.70 -9.34 -6.44
N ALA A 234 13.47 -9.53 -7.74
CA ALA A 234 12.14 -9.69 -8.29
C ALA A 234 11.78 -11.18 -8.31
N TRP A 235 10.58 -11.54 -7.82
CA TRP A 235 10.05 -12.88 -8.00
C TRP A 235 9.50 -13.01 -9.43
N ALA A 236 9.83 -14.11 -10.10
CA ALA A 236 9.26 -14.39 -11.42
C ALA A 236 7.89 -15.03 -11.24
N THR A 237 6.85 -14.22 -11.11
CA THR A 237 5.47 -14.66 -11.32
C THR A 237 5.24 -14.69 -12.83
N LEU A 238 4.87 -15.86 -13.38
CA LEU A 238 4.42 -15.99 -14.77
C LEU A 238 3.14 -15.13 -14.92
N SER A 239 3.29 -13.86 -15.27
CA SER A 239 2.17 -13.02 -15.70
C SER A 239 1.76 -13.51 -17.09
N SER A 240 0.73 -14.34 -17.16
CA SER A 240 0.02 -14.61 -18.41
C SER A 240 -0.65 -13.32 -18.86
N HIS A 241 -0.21 -12.82 -20.01
CA HIS A 241 -0.85 -11.77 -20.81
C HIS A 241 -2.33 -12.02 -21.06
#